data_AF-A0AAU1YU73-F1
#
_entry.id   AF-A0AAU1YU73-F1
#
_cell.length_a   1.000
_cell.length_b   1.000
_cell.length_c   1.000
_cell.angle_alpha   90.00
_cell.angle_beta   90.00
_cell.angle_gamma   90.00
#
_symmetry.space_group_name_H-M   'P 1'
#
loop_
_entity.id
_entity.type
_entity.pdbx_description
1 polymer ?
#
loop_
_entity_poly.entity_id
_entity_poly.type
_entity_poly.pdbx_seq_one_letter_code
_entity_poly.pdbx_strand_id
1 'polypeptide(L)'
;MAQATPEPEPEPELESELESAPERIHWLQRSMAGVAALLAAAAAAWGTQFPLGIPLLLPFLAVAWTLFVRDRQAFRSRCLVVGAGVTVAGVLLVCIGMFVMIPSGVILLLARSADPRRRPVLARVYAGLTVAAAATLVTAGAPLAYDVWLKPSHSYSVEISGDLYGTAGADPEADLWQYGVTGISESGLDSGTRLRVTYDEDLDPAGRAALREALARMPGAGPVKECGRGDCD
;
A
#
# COMPACT_ATOMS: atom_id res chain seq x y z
N MET A 1 -20.52 67.60 -48.15
CA MET A 1 -20.63 67.26 -46.72
C MET A 1 -20.77 65.76 -46.63
N ALA A 2 -19.67 65.06 -46.34
CA ALA A 2 -19.68 63.60 -46.18
C ALA A 2 -20.08 63.29 -44.74
N GLN A 3 -21.14 62.49 -44.56
CA GLN A 3 -21.54 61.98 -43.25
C GLN A 3 -20.50 60.96 -42.79
N ALA A 4 -19.90 61.20 -41.63
CA ALA A 4 -18.99 60.26 -40.99
C ALA A 4 -19.75 58.99 -40.63
N THR A 5 -19.31 57.87 -41.19
CA THR A 5 -19.80 56.53 -40.83
C THR A 5 -19.40 56.25 -39.38
N PRO A 6 -20.34 55.89 -38.48
CA PRO A 6 -20.00 55.59 -37.09
C PRO A 6 -19.07 54.38 -37.04
N GLU A 7 -17.94 54.51 -36.34
CA GLU A 7 -17.06 53.39 -36.01
C GLU A 7 -17.85 52.39 -35.16
N PRO A 8 -17.77 51.08 -35.46
CA PRO A 8 -18.44 50.06 -34.67
C PRO A 8 -17.87 50.06 -33.25
N GLU A 9 -18.74 50.26 -32.25
CA GLU A 9 -18.37 50.11 -30.85
C GLU A 9 -17.87 48.67 -30.59
N PRO A 10 -16.72 48.49 -29.92
CA PRO A 10 -16.19 47.17 -29.64
C PRO A 10 -17.17 46.40 -28.74
N GLU A 11 -17.64 45.25 -29.23
CA GLU A 11 -18.58 44.37 -28.52
C GLU A 11 -17.97 43.89 -27.18
N PRO A 12 -18.51 44.29 -26.02
CA PRO A 12 -17.96 43.94 -24.70
C PRO A 12 -18.12 42.46 -24.32
N GLU A 13 -18.76 41.64 -25.15
CA GLU A 13 -19.08 40.25 -24.83
C GLU A 13 -17.88 39.30 -25.00
N LEU A 14 -16.98 39.59 -25.97
CA LEU A 14 -15.84 38.73 -26.30
C LEU A 14 -14.71 38.74 -25.25
N GLU A 15 -14.55 39.84 -24.51
CA GLU A 15 -13.53 39.93 -23.45
C GLU A 15 -13.93 39.11 -22.21
N SER A 16 -15.23 38.98 -21.94
CA SER A 16 -15.74 38.20 -20.79
C SER A 16 -15.58 36.69 -20.97
N GLU A 17 -15.61 36.18 -22.20
CA GLU A 17 -15.44 34.75 -22.48
C GLU A 17 -13.96 34.32 -22.46
N LEU A 18 -13.04 35.19 -22.87
CA LEU A 18 -11.60 34.88 -22.88
C LEU A 18 -10.99 34.79 -21.46
N GLU A 19 -11.58 35.46 -20.47
CA GLU A 19 -11.05 35.48 -19.10
C GLU A 19 -11.41 34.23 -18.27
N SER A 20 -12.30 33.37 -18.79
CA SER A 20 -12.80 32.19 -18.05
C SER A 20 -12.12 30.87 -18.39
N ALA A 21 -11.03 30.89 -19.18
CA ALA A 21 -10.33 29.66 -19.53
C ALA A 21 -9.86 28.93 -18.25
N PRO A 22 -10.36 27.70 -17.97
CA PRO A 22 -10.13 27.03 -16.69
C PRO A 22 -8.63 26.86 -16.45
N GLU A 23 -8.17 27.41 -15.32
CA GLU A 23 -6.75 27.45 -15.01
C GLU A 23 -6.22 26.02 -14.80
N ARG A 24 -5.45 25.54 -15.78
CA ARG A 24 -4.96 24.15 -15.79
C ARG A 24 -4.03 23.88 -14.61
N ILE A 25 -4.20 22.71 -13.99
CA ILE A 25 -3.34 22.21 -12.90
C ILE A 25 -1.89 22.11 -13.37
N HIS A 26 -0.96 22.60 -12.55
CA HIS A 26 0.46 22.52 -12.86
C HIS A 26 0.96 21.08 -12.75
N TRP A 27 1.84 20.66 -13.66
CA TRP A 27 2.36 19.28 -13.72
C TRP A 27 3.02 18.83 -12.40
N LEU A 28 3.69 19.74 -11.70
CA LEU A 28 4.30 19.48 -10.39
C LEU A 28 3.27 19.00 -9.35
N GLN A 29 2.11 19.64 -9.26
CA GLN A 29 1.05 19.24 -8.31
C GLN A 29 0.50 17.85 -8.65
N ARG A 30 0.32 17.56 -9.95
CA ARG A 30 -0.07 16.23 -10.41
C ARG A 30 0.99 15.18 -10.09
N SER A 31 2.27 15.49 -10.27
CA SER A 31 3.34 14.55 -9.96
C SER A 31 3.38 14.19 -8.47
N MET A 32 3.17 15.16 -7.57
CA MET A 32 3.08 14.90 -6.13
C MET A 32 1.87 14.04 -5.76
N ALA A 33 0.70 14.33 -6.34
CA ALA A 33 -0.47 13.47 -6.17
C ALA A 33 -0.23 12.06 -6.72
N GLY A 34 0.53 11.93 -7.81
CA GLY A 34 0.95 10.64 -8.37
C GLY A 34 1.83 9.85 -7.41
N VAL A 35 2.82 10.49 -6.79
CA VAL A 35 3.66 9.87 -5.76
C VAL A 35 2.81 9.44 -4.56
N ALA A 36 1.88 10.29 -4.09
CA ALA A 36 0.96 9.92 -3.01
C ALA A 36 0.11 8.69 -3.38
N ALA A 37 -0.39 8.62 -4.61
CA ALA A 37 -1.16 7.48 -5.11
C ALA A 37 -0.34 6.19 -5.19
N LEU A 38 0.93 6.27 -5.61
CA LEU A 38 1.83 5.12 -5.62
C LEU A 38 2.12 4.60 -4.21
N LEU A 39 2.36 5.50 -3.24
CA LEU A 39 2.54 5.10 -1.84
C LEU A 39 1.27 4.45 -1.26
N ALA A 40 0.09 5.02 -1.55
CA ALA A 40 -1.18 4.43 -1.12
C ALA A 40 -1.43 3.06 -1.80
N ALA A 41 -1.03 2.88 -3.05
CA ALA A 41 -1.11 1.60 -3.75
C ALA A 41 -0.22 0.54 -3.09
N ALA A 42 1.02 0.90 -2.75
CA ALA A 42 1.93 0.02 -2.04
C ALA A 42 1.37 -0.39 -0.67
N ALA A 43 0.80 0.56 0.08
CA ALA A 43 0.14 0.28 1.36
C ALA A 43 -1.08 -0.63 1.20
N ALA A 44 -1.90 -0.41 0.16
CA ALA A 44 -3.07 -1.24 -0.13
C ALA A 44 -2.66 -2.68 -0.54
N ALA A 45 -1.64 -2.83 -1.37
CA ALA A 45 -1.08 -4.13 -1.76
C ALA A 45 -0.48 -4.88 -0.56
N TRP A 46 0.12 -4.16 0.40
CA TRP A 46 0.51 -4.75 1.68
C TRP A 46 -0.71 -5.18 2.50
N GLY A 47 -1.76 -4.34 2.51
CA GLY A 47 -3.02 -4.59 3.17
C GLY A 47 -3.74 -5.86 2.73
N THR A 48 -3.59 -6.30 1.48
CA THR A 48 -4.27 -7.51 0.98
C THR A 48 -3.81 -8.80 1.65
N GLN A 49 -2.68 -8.77 2.38
CA GLN A 49 -2.21 -9.89 3.19
C GLN A 49 -3.06 -10.09 4.46
N PHE A 50 -3.85 -9.09 4.84
CA PHE A 50 -4.69 -9.13 6.04
C PHE A 50 -6.17 -9.29 5.67
N PRO A 51 -7.00 -9.88 6.56
CA PRO A 51 -8.45 -10.00 6.34
C PRO A 51 -9.15 -8.65 6.08
N LEU A 52 -8.53 -7.55 6.52
CA LEU A 52 -9.01 -6.18 6.34
C LEU A 52 -8.52 -5.52 5.03
N GLY A 53 -7.89 -6.27 4.12
CA GLY A 53 -7.31 -5.75 2.89
C GLY A 53 -8.29 -5.08 1.95
N ILE A 54 -9.51 -5.61 1.80
CA ILE A 54 -10.52 -5.04 0.89
C ILE A 54 -10.94 -3.63 1.34
N PRO A 55 -11.30 -3.38 2.63
CA PRO A 55 -11.53 -2.03 3.13
C PRO A 55 -10.37 -1.05 2.88
N LEU A 56 -9.12 -1.53 2.86
CA LEU A 56 -7.93 -0.70 2.62
C LEU A 56 -7.79 -0.24 1.16
N LEU A 57 -8.55 -0.80 0.21
CA LEU A 57 -8.63 -0.27 -1.15
C LEU A 57 -9.35 1.07 -1.23
N LEU A 58 -10.29 1.35 -0.32
CA LEU A 58 -11.05 2.61 -0.30
C LEU A 58 -10.18 3.86 -0.21
N PRO A 59 -9.24 3.99 0.76
CA PRO A 59 -8.38 5.17 0.82
C PRO A 59 -7.42 5.26 -0.37
N PHE A 60 -6.96 4.13 -0.93
CA PHE A 60 -6.20 4.14 -2.18
C PHE A 60 -7.02 4.73 -3.34
N LEU A 61 -8.26 4.27 -3.54
CA LEU A 61 -9.15 4.80 -4.57
C LEU A 61 -9.45 6.29 -4.35
N ALA A 62 -9.62 6.71 -3.09
CA ALA A 62 -9.81 8.12 -2.75
C ALA A 62 -8.60 8.98 -3.13
N VAL A 63 -7.37 8.50 -2.89
CA VAL A 63 -6.14 9.17 -3.32
C VAL A 63 -6.05 9.19 -4.85
N ALA A 64 -6.27 8.05 -5.52
CA ALA A 64 -6.21 7.94 -6.98
C ALA A 64 -7.23 8.85 -7.67
N TRP A 65 -8.42 9.03 -7.08
CA TRP A 65 -9.46 9.92 -7.57
C TRP A 65 -8.99 11.38 -7.75
N THR A 66 -8.02 11.83 -6.94
CA THR A 66 -7.46 13.18 -7.04
C THR A 66 -6.72 13.42 -8.36
N LEU A 67 -6.22 12.37 -9.02
CA LEU A 67 -5.50 12.45 -10.30
C LEU A 67 -6.41 12.78 -11.48
N PHE A 68 -7.70 12.40 -11.39
CA PHE A 68 -8.66 12.59 -12.48
C PHE A 68 -9.30 13.98 -12.47
N VAL A 69 -8.99 14.82 -11.48
CA VAL A 69 -9.48 16.19 -11.40
C VAL A 69 -8.77 17.06 -12.45
N ARG A 70 -9.55 17.84 -13.21
CA ARG A 70 -9.02 18.81 -14.18
C ARG A 70 -9.00 20.24 -13.66
N ASP A 71 -9.97 20.59 -12.81
CA ASP A 71 -10.11 21.93 -12.23
C ASP A 71 -9.17 22.15 -11.03
N ARG A 72 -8.49 23.30 -10.99
CA ARG A 72 -7.49 23.63 -9.96
C ARG A 72 -8.12 23.80 -8.57
N GLN A 73 -9.30 24.40 -8.48
CA GLN A 73 -9.98 24.64 -7.20
C GLN A 73 -10.53 23.34 -6.62
N ALA A 74 -11.17 22.53 -7.46
CA ALA A 74 -11.61 21.18 -7.11
C ALA A 74 -10.43 20.29 -6.70
N PHE A 75 -9.29 20.38 -7.40
CA PHE A 75 -8.09 19.60 -7.05
C PHE A 75 -7.58 19.96 -5.66
N ARG A 76 -7.47 21.27 -5.35
CA ARG A 76 -7.04 21.75 -4.03
C ARG A 76 -7.98 21.31 -2.91
N SER A 77 -9.28 21.40 -3.13
CA SER A 77 -10.28 20.98 -2.16
C SER A 77 -10.22 19.47 -1.92
N ARG A 78 -10.16 18.67 -2.99
CA ARG A 78 -10.06 17.20 -2.88
C ARG A 78 -8.75 16.77 -2.24
N CYS A 79 -7.61 17.36 -2.59
CA CYS A 79 -6.33 17.07 -1.93
C CYS A 79 -6.37 17.39 -0.43
N LEU A 80 -7.09 18.45 -0.02
CA LEU A 80 -7.27 18.77 1.39
C LEU A 80 -8.10 17.71 2.11
N VAL A 81 -9.30 17.42 1.60
CA VAL A 81 -10.24 16.49 2.24
C VAL A 81 -9.66 15.08 2.27
N VAL A 82 -9.18 14.58 1.12
CA VAL A 82 -8.59 13.24 1.01
C VAL A 82 -7.28 13.18 1.79
N GLY A 83 -6.40 14.17 1.66
CA GLY A 83 -5.13 14.20 2.38
C GLY A 83 -5.32 14.19 3.90
N ALA A 84 -6.24 15.00 4.43
CA ALA A 84 -6.57 15.01 5.85
C ALA A 84 -7.18 13.68 6.29
N GLY A 85 -8.17 13.17 5.56
CA GLY A 85 -8.83 11.89 5.87
C GLY A 85 -7.87 10.71 5.87
N VAL A 86 -7.01 10.62 4.85
CA VAL A 86 -5.97 9.59 4.72
C VAL A 86 -4.92 9.73 5.83
N THR A 87 -4.54 10.94 6.22
CA THR A 87 -3.59 11.14 7.32
C THR A 87 -4.18 10.68 8.64
N VAL A 88 -5.41 11.08 8.97
CA VAL A 88 -6.11 10.65 10.20
C VAL A 88 -6.30 9.14 10.22
N ALA A 89 -6.77 8.56 9.11
CA ALA A 89 -6.90 7.11 8.98
C ALA A 89 -5.54 6.41 9.14
N GLY A 90 -4.49 6.95 8.51
CA GLY A 90 -3.13 6.43 8.65
C GLY A 90 -2.65 6.41 10.10
N VAL A 91 -2.91 7.47 10.87
CA VAL A 91 -2.60 7.52 12.32
C VAL A 91 -3.34 6.43 13.09
N LEU A 92 -4.64 6.23 12.83
CA LEU A 92 -5.42 5.17 13.45
C LEU A 92 -4.92 3.77 13.08
N LEU A 93 -4.42 3.59 11.86
CA LEU A 93 -3.94 2.32 11.33
C LEU A 93 -2.44 2.06 11.58
N VAL A 94 -1.72 2.95 12.30
CA VAL A 94 -0.33 2.70 12.70
C VAL A 94 -0.21 1.40 13.50
N CYS A 95 -1.18 1.12 14.36
CA CYS A 95 -1.19 -0.08 15.21
C CYS A 95 -1.23 -1.40 14.42
N ILE A 96 -1.63 -1.37 13.16
CA ILE A 96 -1.68 -2.55 12.27
C ILE A 96 -0.62 -2.49 11.16
N GLY A 97 0.41 -1.65 11.31
CA GLY A 97 1.53 -1.57 10.37
C GLY A 97 1.29 -0.73 9.11
N MET A 98 0.18 0.01 9.01
CA MET A 98 -0.17 0.80 7.80
C MET A 98 0.38 2.24 7.85
N PHE A 99 1.58 2.42 8.40
CA PHE A 99 2.18 3.74 8.57
C PHE A 99 2.47 4.46 7.23
N VAL A 100 2.57 3.73 6.12
CA VAL A 100 2.79 4.26 4.75
C VAL A 100 1.64 5.15 4.27
N MET A 101 0.46 5.05 4.89
CA MET A 101 -0.68 5.92 4.55
C MET A 101 -0.50 7.37 5.01
N ILE A 102 0.19 7.59 6.14
CA ILE A 102 0.47 8.93 6.67
C ILE A 102 1.24 9.80 5.65
N PRO A 103 2.41 9.37 5.12
CA PRO A 103 3.14 10.18 4.16
C PRO A 103 2.37 10.42 2.86
N SER A 104 1.54 9.47 2.42
CA SER A 104 0.64 9.69 1.27
C SER A 104 -0.34 10.84 1.53
N GLY A 105 -1.00 10.84 2.68
CA GLY A 105 -1.90 11.92 3.10
C GLY A 105 -1.19 13.27 3.21
N VAL A 106 -0.02 13.30 3.83
CA VAL A 106 0.81 14.52 3.95
C VAL A 106 1.24 15.05 2.59
N ILE A 107 1.67 14.19 1.67
CA ILE A 107 2.07 14.62 0.32
C ILE A 107 0.88 15.24 -0.45
N LEU A 108 -0.33 14.72 -0.31
CA LEU A 108 -1.53 15.35 -0.88
C LEU A 108 -1.79 16.74 -0.27
N LEU A 109 -1.64 16.90 1.04
CA LEU A 109 -1.76 18.20 1.71
C LEU A 109 -0.71 19.19 1.19
N LEU A 110 0.52 18.74 0.93
CA LEU A 110 1.56 19.55 0.32
C LEU A 110 1.24 19.90 -1.15
N ALA A 111 0.73 18.94 -1.93
CA ALA A 111 0.38 19.11 -3.35
C ALA A 111 -0.65 20.23 -3.57
N ARG A 112 -1.59 20.42 -2.63
CA ARG A 112 -2.52 21.58 -2.62
C ARG A 112 -1.79 22.93 -2.73
N SER A 113 -0.65 23.04 -2.06
CA SER A 113 0.11 24.28 -1.89
C SER A 113 1.33 24.42 -2.81
N ALA A 114 1.69 23.37 -3.54
CA ALA A 114 2.85 23.32 -4.43
C ALA A 114 2.62 23.99 -5.80
N ASP A 115 2.13 25.23 -5.78
CA ASP A 115 1.90 25.99 -7.00
C ASP A 115 3.06 26.94 -7.31
N PRO A 116 3.89 26.63 -8.32
CA PRO A 116 5.08 27.42 -8.61
C PRO A 116 4.77 28.80 -9.17
N ARG A 117 3.56 29.03 -9.73
CA ARG A 117 3.18 30.34 -10.28
C ARG A 117 2.95 31.37 -9.18
N ARG A 118 2.45 30.93 -8.02
CA ARG A 118 2.22 31.82 -6.87
C ARG A 118 3.41 31.85 -5.90
N ARG A 119 4.08 30.72 -5.69
CA ARG A 119 5.13 30.57 -4.66
C ARG A 119 6.24 29.60 -5.15
N PRO A 120 7.15 30.06 -6.03
CA PRO A 120 8.12 29.18 -6.68
C PRO A 120 9.10 28.52 -5.70
N VAL A 121 9.55 29.27 -4.68
CA VAL A 121 10.49 28.76 -3.66
C VAL A 121 9.83 27.66 -2.81
N LEU A 122 8.63 27.91 -2.28
CA LEU A 122 7.90 26.93 -1.48
C LEU A 122 7.54 25.68 -2.29
N ALA A 123 7.15 25.84 -3.55
CA ALA A 123 6.87 24.70 -4.43
C ALA A 123 8.10 23.77 -4.58
N ARG A 124 9.32 24.33 -4.69
CA ARG A 124 10.56 23.54 -4.73
C ARG A 124 10.83 22.84 -3.40
N VAL A 125 10.62 23.51 -2.27
CA VAL A 125 10.78 22.91 -0.94
C VAL A 125 9.83 21.74 -0.75
N TYR A 126 8.55 21.90 -1.10
CA TYR A 126 7.55 20.83 -0.99
C TYR A 126 7.85 19.66 -1.93
N ALA A 127 8.32 19.93 -3.14
CA ALA A 127 8.77 18.89 -4.06
C ALA A 127 9.97 18.11 -3.46
N GLY A 128 10.96 18.82 -2.90
CA GLY A 128 12.10 18.21 -2.21
C GLY A 128 11.68 17.34 -1.03
N LEU A 129 10.76 17.83 -0.19
CA LEU A 129 10.21 17.06 0.93
C LEU A 129 9.46 15.81 0.48
N THR A 130 8.72 15.89 -0.62
CA THR A 130 8.00 14.75 -1.20
C THR A 130 8.97 13.67 -1.67
N VAL A 131 10.02 14.08 -2.39
CA VAL A 131 11.06 13.16 -2.87
C VAL A 131 11.82 12.55 -1.69
N ALA A 132 12.20 13.34 -0.69
CA ALA A 132 12.90 12.85 0.50
C ALA A 132 12.05 11.85 1.30
N ALA A 133 10.75 12.15 1.51
CA ALA A 133 9.83 11.25 2.19
C ALA A 133 9.66 9.94 1.42
N ALA A 134 9.46 10.00 0.11
CA ALA A 134 9.35 8.81 -0.75
C ALA A 134 10.65 7.98 -0.73
N ALA A 135 11.81 8.62 -0.84
CA ALA A 135 13.10 7.95 -0.77
C ALA A 135 13.33 7.27 0.59
N THR A 136 12.96 7.94 1.68
CA THR A 136 13.05 7.38 3.04
C THR A 136 12.17 6.14 3.20
N LEU A 137 10.93 6.20 2.70
CA LEU A 137 10.01 5.06 2.70
C LEU A 137 10.52 3.89 1.87
N VAL A 138 11.04 4.16 0.68
CA VAL A 138 11.59 3.12 -0.19
C VAL A 138 12.82 2.49 0.44
N THR A 139 13.74 3.28 1.00
CA THR A 139 14.96 2.77 1.62
C THR A 139 14.71 2.02 2.92
N ALA A 140 13.80 2.49 3.77
CA ALA A 140 13.44 1.80 5.01
C ALA A 140 12.51 0.59 4.76
N GLY A 141 11.64 0.68 3.75
CA GLY A 141 10.66 -0.35 3.42
C GLY A 141 11.20 -1.45 2.51
N ALA A 142 12.21 -1.19 1.67
CA ALA A 142 12.75 -2.18 0.73
C ALA A 142 13.28 -3.45 1.41
N PRO A 143 14.02 -3.41 2.53
CA PRO A 143 14.45 -4.62 3.24
C PRO A 143 13.25 -5.44 3.73
N LEU A 144 12.27 -4.79 4.34
CA LEU A 144 11.06 -5.45 4.83
C LEU A 144 10.23 -6.06 3.69
N ALA A 145 10.07 -5.32 2.59
CA ALA A 145 9.38 -5.81 1.41
C ALA A 145 10.14 -6.97 0.77
N TYR A 146 11.47 -6.91 0.74
CA TYR A 146 12.29 -8.00 0.24
C TYR A 146 12.13 -9.26 1.10
N ASP A 147 12.26 -9.14 2.42
CA ASP A 147 12.15 -10.28 3.34
C ASP A 147 10.76 -10.92 3.30
N VAL A 148 9.70 -10.11 3.17
CA VAL A 148 8.32 -10.61 3.19
C VAL A 148 7.84 -11.09 1.81
N TRP A 149 8.23 -10.43 0.71
CA TRP A 149 7.67 -10.73 -0.62
C TRP A 149 8.64 -11.44 -1.56
N LEU A 150 9.94 -11.19 -1.44
CA LEU A 150 10.92 -11.62 -2.44
C LEU A 150 11.79 -12.77 -1.97
N LYS A 151 12.09 -12.85 -0.66
CA LYS A 151 12.89 -13.93 -0.09
C LYS A 151 12.25 -15.29 -0.45
N PRO A 152 12.98 -16.19 -1.12
CA PRO A 152 12.48 -17.53 -1.40
C PRO A 152 12.14 -18.21 -0.08
N SER A 153 10.87 -18.53 0.11
CA SER A 153 10.42 -19.22 1.30
C SER A 153 10.21 -20.68 0.96
N HIS A 154 11.02 -21.57 1.55
CA HIS A 154 10.71 -22.99 1.52
C HIS A 154 9.62 -23.28 2.55
N SER A 155 8.72 -24.19 2.21
CA SER A 155 7.63 -24.55 3.13
C SER A 155 7.42 -26.05 3.17
N TYR A 156 7.05 -26.54 4.35
CA TYR A 156 6.46 -27.85 4.54
C TYR A 156 4.96 -27.71 4.69
N SER A 157 4.21 -28.60 4.05
CA SER A 157 2.77 -28.72 4.20
C SER A 157 2.43 -30.07 4.80
N VAL A 158 1.62 -30.06 5.85
CA VAL A 158 1.12 -31.26 6.51
C VAL A 158 -0.37 -31.10 6.78
N GLU A 159 -1.15 -32.11 6.41
CA GLU A 159 -2.58 -32.17 6.73
C GLU A 159 -2.74 -32.90 8.06
N ILE A 160 -3.43 -32.29 9.01
CA ILE A 160 -3.69 -32.83 10.33
C ILE A 160 -5.16 -33.22 10.39
N SER A 161 -5.44 -34.52 10.52
CA SER A 161 -6.80 -35.03 10.57
C SER A 161 -7.44 -34.82 11.94
N GLY A 162 -8.68 -34.33 11.95
CA GLY A 162 -9.52 -34.21 13.15
C GLY A 162 -9.42 -32.86 13.88
N ASP A 163 -10.38 -32.63 14.79
CA ASP A 163 -10.54 -31.39 15.59
C ASP A 163 -9.51 -31.24 16.75
N LEU A 164 -8.47 -32.09 16.75
CA LEU A 164 -7.54 -32.21 17.87
C LEU A 164 -6.52 -31.07 17.95
N TYR A 165 -6.35 -30.30 16.88
CA TYR A 165 -5.35 -29.22 16.82
C TYR A 165 -5.62 -28.10 17.84
N GLY A 166 -6.89 -27.88 18.23
CA GLY A 166 -7.26 -26.83 19.19
C GLY A 166 -7.53 -27.31 20.63
N THR A 167 -7.57 -28.62 20.89
CA THR A 167 -8.05 -29.16 22.19
C THR A 167 -6.94 -29.71 23.09
N ALA A 168 -5.76 -30.00 22.53
CA ALA A 168 -4.58 -30.32 23.33
C ALA A 168 -3.97 -29.01 23.83
N GLY A 169 -4.10 -28.70 25.12
CA GLY A 169 -3.62 -27.44 25.73
C GLY A 169 -2.10 -27.20 25.70
N ALA A 170 -1.35 -27.89 24.84
CA ALA A 170 0.05 -27.60 24.52
C ALA A 170 0.06 -26.91 23.15
N ASP A 171 0.54 -25.66 23.11
CA ASP A 171 0.70 -24.87 21.90
C ASP A 171 1.79 -25.49 21.02
N PRO A 172 1.44 -26.29 19.98
CA PRO A 172 2.42 -27.00 19.18
C PRO A 172 3.27 -26.03 18.38
N GLU A 173 2.78 -24.81 18.15
CA GLU A 173 3.49 -23.76 17.42
C GLU A 173 4.74 -23.33 18.18
N ALA A 174 4.66 -23.23 19.51
CA ALA A 174 5.76 -22.78 20.36
C ALA A 174 7.03 -23.63 20.18
N ASP A 175 6.87 -24.95 20.00
CA ASP A 175 7.99 -25.88 19.81
C ASP A 175 8.58 -25.80 18.40
N LEU A 176 7.76 -25.48 17.39
CA LEU A 176 8.21 -25.40 16.00
C LEU A 176 9.18 -24.24 15.76
N TRP A 177 9.03 -23.14 16.50
CA TRP A 177 9.95 -22.00 16.43
C TRP A 177 11.41 -22.36 16.77
N GLN A 178 11.63 -23.42 17.56
CA GLN A 178 12.98 -23.89 17.90
C GLN A 178 13.74 -24.48 16.70
N TYR A 179 13.04 -24.83 15.63
CA TYR A 179 13.60 -25.45 14.42
C TYR A 179 13.85 -24.45 13.28
N GLY A 180 13.88 -23.14 13.57
CA GLY A 180 14.12 -22.11 12.56
C GLY A 180 12.92 -21.81 11.66
N VAL A 181 11.71 -22.10 12.15
CA VAL A 181 10.46 -21.69 11.50
C VAL A 181 10.36 -20.16 11.49
N THR A 182 9.91 -19.61 10.38
CA THR A 182 9.73 -18.16 10.17
C THR A 182 8.27 -17.77 10.03
N GLY A 183 7.38 -18.72 9.76
CA GLY A 183 5.95 -18.49 9.70
C GLY A 183 5.15 -19.78 9.71
N ILE A 184 3.98 -19.72 10.35
CA ILE A 184 3.01 -20.81 10.39
C ILE A 184 1.69 -20.24 9.84
N SER A 185 1.07 -20.97 8.93
CA SER A 185 -0.23 -20.63 8.35
C SER A 185 -1.13 -21.85 8.41
N GLU A 186 -2.32 -21.66 8.96
CA GLU A 186 -3.35 -22.68 9.03
C GLU A 186 -4.41 -22.44 7.96
N SER A 187 -4.96 -23.52 7.42
CA SER A 187 -6.11 -23.47 6.52
C SER A 187 -7.03 -24.64 6.81
N GLY A 188 -8.29 -24.34 7.13
CA GLY A 188 -9.32 -25.35 7.35
C GLY A 188 -9.66 -26.09 6.05
N LEU A 189 -9.75 -27.42 6.13
CA LEU A 189 -10.19 -28.33 5.09
C LEU A 189 -11.39 -29.14 5.60
N ASP A 190 -12.18 -29.72 4.69
CA ASP A 190 -13.28 -30.61 5.06
C ASP A 190 -12.78 -31.86 5.84
N SER A 191 -11.52 -32.26 5.64
CA SER A 191 -10.87 -33.41 6.28
C SER A 191 -10.08 -33.09 7.54
N GLY A 192 -9.90 -31.81 7.90
CA GLY A 192 -9.07 -31.38 9.02
C GLY A 192 -8.42 -30.02 8.80
N THR A 193 -7.22 -29.82 9.34
CA THR A 193 -6.48 -28.55 9.19
C THR A 193 -5.20 -28.80 8.41
N ARG A 194 -4.96 -28.01 7.37
CA ARG A 194 -3.67 -27.95 6.68
C ARG A 194 -2.77 -26.94 7.37
N LEU A 195 -1.63 -27.41 7.85
CA LEU A 195 -0.58 -26.58 8.44
C LEU A 195 0.52 -26.37 7.39
N ARG A 196 0.76 -25.11 7.03
CA ARG A 196 1.88 -24.69 6.18
C ARG A 196 2.92 -24.01 7.05
N VAL A 197 4.10 -24.63 7.13
CA VAL A 197 5.22 -24.17 7.95
C VAL A 197 6.34 -23.69 7.05
N THR A 198 6.67 -22.42 7.20
CA THR A 198 7.69 -21.71 6.40
C THR A 198 8.98 -21.64 7.20
N TYR A 199 10.12 -21.82 6.54
CA TYR A 199 11.44 -21.76 7.16
C TYR A 199 12.43 -21.01 6.26
N ASP A 200 13.56 -20.58 6.85
CA ASP A 200 14.59 -19.83 6.12
C ASP A 200 15.33 -20.71 5.10
N GLU A 201 15.72 -20.13 3.96
CA GLU A 201 16.48 -20.85 2.92
C GLU A 201 17.85 -21.32 3.45
N ASP A 202 18.41 -20.57 4.41
CA ASP A 202 19.68 -20.88 5.04
C ASP A 202 19.59 -21.99 6.11
N LEU A 203 18.40 -22.58 6.33
CA LEU A 203 18.24 -23.68 7.29
C LEU A 203 19.03 -24.91 6.83
N ASP A 204 19.95 -25.34 7.68
CA ASP A 204 20.85 -26.43 7.36
C ASP A 204 20.08 -27.76 7.11
N PRO A 205 20.65 -28.70 6.33
CA PRO A 205 19.96 -29.95 6.03
C PRO A 205 19.53 -30.75 7.27
N ALA A 206 20.28 -30.66 8.37
CA ALA A 206 19.92 -31.31 9.63
C ALA A 206 18.73 -30.63 10.30
N GLY A 207 18.69 -29.29 10.35
CA GLY A 207 17.53 -28.53 10.83
C GLY A 207 16.27 -28.81 10.02
N ARG A 208 16.38 -28.90 8.69
CA ARG A 208 15.25 -29.27 7.81
C ARG A 208 14.72 -30.67 8.08
N ALA A 209 15.62 -31.64 8.26
CA ALA A 209 15.24 -33.01 8.60
C ALA A 209 14.57 -33.08 9.99
N ALA A 210 15.11 -32.37 10.98
CA ALA A 210 14.56 -32.30 12.33
C ALA A 210 13.18 -31.63 12.34
N LEU A 211 13.00 -30.53 11.60
CA LEU A 211 11.71 -29.87 11.42
C LEU A 211 10.69 -30.84 10.78
N ARG A 212 11.06 -31.50 9.69
CA ARG A 212 10.20 -32.49 9.02
C ARG A 212 9.78 -33.62 9.96
N GLU A 213 10.71 -34.13 10.77
CA GLU A 213 10.44 -35.16 11.76
C GLU A 213 9.53 -34.65 12.89
N ALA A 214 9.72 -33.41 13.35
CA ALA A 214 8.83 -32.77 14.33
C ALA A 214 7.40 -32.65 13.77
N LEU A 215 7.25 -32.20 12.52
CA LEU A 215 5.95 -32.12 11.85
C LEU A 215 5.28 -33.50 11.72
N ALA A 216 6.04 -34.52 11.35
CA ALA A 216 5.53 -35.89 11.19
C ALA A 216 5.13 -36.56 12.52
N ARG A 217 5.66 -36.08 13.65
CA ARG A 217 5.32 -36.57 15.00
C ARG A 217 4.06 -35.94 15.58
N MET A 218 3.51 -34.89 14.95
CA MET A 218 2.29 -34.26 15.45
C MET A 218 1.11 -35.24 15.43
N PRO A 219 0.26 -35.26 16.47
CA PRO A 219 -0.91 -36.13 16.51
C PRO A 219 -1.84 -35.87 15.32
N GLY A 220 -2.14 -36.92 14.56
CA GLY A 220 -3.01 -36.81 13.37
C GLY A 220 -2.33 -36.24 12.13
N ALA A 221 -1.02 -35.97 12.18
CA ALA A 221 -0.26 -35.51 11.03
C ALA A 221 -0.18 -36.57 9.92
N GLY A 222 -0.56 -36.16 8.71
CA GLY A 222 -0.35 -36.92 7.48
C GLY A 222 1.09 -36.79 6.95
N PRO A 223 1.32 -37.23 5.70
CA PRO A 223 2.63 -37.11 5.06
C PRO A 223 3.06 -35.65 4.92
N VAL A 224 4.25 -35.32 5.43
CA VAL A 224 4.86 -34.00 5.26
C VAL A 224 5.40 -33.85 3.84
N LYS A 225 4.83 -32.90 3.10
CA LYS A 225 5.23 -32.53 1.73
C LYS A 225 6.11 -31.29 1.75
N GLU A 226 7.21 -31.32 1.01
CA GLU A 226 8.02 -30.13 0.75
C GLU A 226 7.43 -29.39 -0.45
N CYS A 227 7.22 -28.09 -0.29
CA CYS A 227 6.64 -27.25 -1.32
C CYS A 227 7.63 -26.18 -1.75
N GLY A 228 7.77 -26.05 -3.07
CA GLY A 228 8.40 -24.89 -3.68
C GLY A 228 7.52 -23.64 -3.56
N ARG A 229 8.04 -22.51 -4.06
CA ARG A 229 7.33 -21.24 -4.06
C ARG A 229 6.08 -21.32 -4.96
N GLY A 230 4.90 -21.49 -4.35
CA GLY A 230 3.60 -21.45 -5.01
C GLY A 230 2.97 -22.82 -5.35
N ASP A 231 3.65 -23.94 -5.09
CA ASP A 231 3.24 -25.27 -5.59
C ASP A 231 2.72 -26.21 -4.49
N CYS A 232 1.81 -25.71 -3.65
CA CYS A 232 1.44 -26.40 -2.41
C CYS A 232 -0.07 -26.64 -2.25
N ASP A 233 -0.80 -26.57 -3.37
CA ASP A 233 -2.25 -26.76 -3.46
C ASP A 233 -2.61 -28.12 -4.06
#